data_AF-A0A926EKU9-F1
#
_entry.id   AF-A0A926EKU9-F1
#
_cell.length_a   1.000
_cell.length_b   1.000
_cell.length_c   1.000
_cell.angle_alpha   90.00
_cell.angle_beta   90.00
_cell.angle_gamma   90.00
#
_symmetry.space_group_name_H-M   'P 1'
#
loop_
_entity.id
_entity.type
_entity.pdbx_description
1 polymer ?
#
loop_
_entity_poly.entity_id
_entity_poly.type
_entity_poly.pdbx_seq_one_letter_code
_entity_poly.pdbx_strand_id
1 'polypeptide(L)'
;MLELIEQKEANRIVEILETCPLGRNIELEIGKFKFFACNVSETVDTEHHEPYRMKEIYLLNDEDGFEVLSYNGKGYNAFLNVGEWGYSTRLRDAHITLGSTKFHDFCFQLELSQAIKDGEYIYLLKNISNMAGAGAICRLYKGLKGNKEEKLNRQQSFIEHYGKEVINYNKKDWIVISKIRRADLFEEEAESEIFYELIHSLFSAMLWVETIGA
;
A
#
# COMPACT_ATOMS: atom_id res chain seq x y z
N MET A 1 -23.20 -8.97 0.74
CA MET A 1 -22.54 -9.64 1.88
C MET A 1 -21.05 -9.41 1.71
N LEU A 2 -20.33 -9.10 2.79
CA LEU A 2 -18.88 -8.93 2.74
C LEU A 2 -18.20 -10.24 3.09
N GLU A 3 -17.24 -10.65 2.28
CA GLU A 3 -16.51 -11.91 2.41
C GLU A 3 -15.02 -11.66 2.26
N LEU A 4 -14.19 -12.55 2.79
CA LEU A 4 -12.74 -12.51 2.55
C LEU A 4 -12.41 -12.91 1.12
N ILE A 5 -11.39 -12.31 0.52
CA ILE A 5 -10.91 -12.75 -0.80
C ILE A 5 -10.25 -14.14 -0.74
N GLU A 6 -10.24 -14.85 -1.85
CA GLU A 6 -9.64 -16.17 -2.05
C GLU A 6 -8.21 -16.06 -2.59
N GLN A 7 -7.44 -17.15 -2.52
CA GLN A 7 -6.05 -17.19 -3.02
C GLN A 7 -5.95 -16.80 -4.50
N LYS A 8 -6.91 -17.20 -5.34
CA LYS A 8 -6.91 -16.87 -6.77
C LYS A 8 -6.96 -15.35 -7.02
N GLU A 9 -7.69 -14.62 -6.18
CA GLU A 9 -7.84 -13.17 -6.29
C GLU A 9 -6.57 -12.47 -5.80
N ALA A 10 -5.98 -12.96 -4.70
CA ALA A 10 -4.71 -12.45 -4.21
C ALA A 10 -3.55 -12.70 -5.20
N ASN A 11 -3.45 -13.91 -5.75
CA ASN A 11 -2.44 -14.24 -6.77
C ASN A 11 -2.53 -13.29 -7.97
N ARG A 12 -3.75 -13.00 -8.41
CA ARG A 12 -3.97 -12.11 -9.55
C ARG A 12 -3.58 -10.67 -9.26
N ILE A 13 -3.88 -10.17 -8.05
CA ILE A 13 -3.43 -8.83 -7.63
C ILE A 13 -1.90 -8.77 -7.57
N VAL A 14 -1.24 -9.81 -7.05
CA VAL A 14 0.22 -9.90 -6.99
C VAL A 14 0.82 -9.95 -8.39
N GLU A 15 0.28 -10.79 -9.30
CA GLU A 15 0.72 -10.88 -10.69
C GLU A 15 0.63 -9.51 -11.40
N ILE A 16 -0.47 -8.78 -11.23
CA ILE A 16 -0.63 -7.43 -11.77
C ILE A 16 0.48 -6.50 -11.24
N LEU A 17 0.77 -6.55 -9.93
CA LEU A 17 1.85 -5.75 -9.34
C LEU A 17 3.24 -6.13 -9.86
N GLU A 18 3.48 -7.40 -10.17
CA GLU A 18 4.79 -7.90 -10.61
C GLU A 18 5.06 -7.70 -12.10
N THR A 19 4.02 -7.59 -12.94
CA THR A 19 4.17 -7.71 -14.39
C THR A 19 3.68 -6.50 -15.18
N CYS A 20 2.77 -5.70 -14.63
CA CYS A 20 2.18 -4.59 -15.37
C CYS A 20 3.07 -3.35 -15.35
N PRO A 21 3.21 -2.66 -16.49
CA PRO A 21 3.89 -1.37 -16.54
C PRO A 21 3.03 -0.27 -15.92
N LEU A 22 3.68 0.85 -15.58
CA LEU A 22 2.95 2.05 -15.19
C LEU A 22 2.32 2.72 -16.43
N GLY A 23 1.01 2.54 -16.63
CA GLY A 23 0.31 3.04 -17.82
C GLY A 23 0.17 4.56 -17.92
N ARG A 24 0.36 5.30 -16.82
CA ARG A 24 0.33 6.76 -16.78
C ARG A 24 1.08 7.29 -15.55
N ASN A 25 1.58 8.53 -15.64
CA ASN A 25 2.35 9.16 -14.57
C ASN A 25 1.54 9.26 -13.27
N ILE A 26 2.23 9.04 -12.15
CA ILE A 26 1.74 9.29 -10.80
C ILE A 26 2.41 10.55 -10.28
N GLU A 27 1.60 11.56 -10.00
CA GLU A 27 2.03 12.83 -9.42
C GLU A 27 1.29 13.07 -8.12
N LEU A 28 2.00 13.11 -6.99
CA LEU A 28 1.42 13.36 -5.67
C LEU A 28 2.13 14.52 -4.99
N GLU A 29 1.36 15.43 -4.40
CA GLU A 29 1.87 16.44 -3.47
C GLU A 29 1.13 16.30 -2.14
N ILE A 30 1.82 15.73 -1.14
CA ILE A 30 1.25 15.42 0.18
C ILE A 30 2.15 16.02 1.24
N GLY A 31 1.65 17.03 1.94
CA GLY A 31 2.42 17.77 2.94
C GLY A 31 3.68 18.39 2.33
N LYS A 32 4.86 17.92 2.75
CA LYS A 32 6.17 18.37 2.25
C LYS A 32 6.77 17.43 1.20
N PHE A 33 6.06 16.37 0.83
CA PHE A 33 6.51 15.36 -0.10
C PHE A 33 5.96 15.67 -1.49
N LYS A 34 6.84 15.60 -2.49
CA LYS A 34 6.46 15.55 -3.89
C LYS A 34 6.89 14.21 -4.45
N PHE A 35 5.98 13.51 -5.10
CA PHE A 35 6.22 12.20 -5.68
C PHE A 35 5.89 12.27 -7.17
N PHE A 36 6.82 11.79 -7.99
CA PHE A 36 6.66 11.69 -9.43
C PHE A 36 7.25 10.36 -9.91
N ALA A 37 6.41 9.51 -10.50
CA ALA A 37 6.85 8.30 -11.17
C ALA A 37 6.14 8.16 -12.51
N CYS A 38 6.88 7.83 -13.56
CA CYS A 38 6.35 7.62 -14.92
C CYS A 38 6.63 6.19 -15.42
N ASN A 39 7.44 5.40 -14.71
CA ASN A 39 7.76 4.03 -15.07
C ASN A 39 8.04 3.17 -13.82
N VAL A 40 8.25 1.88 -14.00
CA VAL A 40 8.70 0.92 -12.97
C VAL A 40 9.83 0.05 -13.49
N SER A 41 10.68 -0.44 -12.58
CA SER A 41 11.75 -1.37 -12.93
C SER A 41 11.20 -2.76 -13.28
N GLU A 42 12.06 -3.60 -13.85
CA GLU A 42 11.83 -5.04 -13.82
C GLU A 42 11.72 -5.53 -12.37
N THR A 43 10.93 -6.58 -12.18
CA THR A 43 10.72 -7.23 -10.88
C THR A 43 11.91 -8.12 -10.54
N VAL A 44 12.54 -7.88 -9.39
CA VAL A 44 13.72 -8.63 -8.91
C VAL A 44 13.46 -9.27 -7.55
N ASP A 45 14.32 -10.17 -7.10
CA ASP A 45 14.29 -10.61 -5.69
C ASP A 45 14.70 -9.45 -4.78
N THR A 46 14.02 -9.29 -3.65
CA THR A 46 14.31 -8.18 -2.71
C THR A 46 15.68 -8.33 -2.05
N GLU A 47 16.38 -7.21 -1.90
CA GLU A 47 17.56 -7.12 -1.02
C GLU A 47 17.22 -6.58 0.37
N HIS A 48 16.02 -6.01 0.55
CA HIS A 48 15.60 -5.32 1.78
C HIS A 48 14.94 -6.21 2.83
N HIS A 49 14.45 -7.39 2.44
CA HIS A 49 13.62 -8.23 3.30
C HIS A 49 14.14 -9.66 3.49
N GLU A 50 15.44 -9.90 3.30
CA GLU A 50 16.09 -11.15 3.67
C GLU A 50 15.74 -11.56 5.13
N PRO A 51 15.36 -12.82 5.41
CA PRO A 51 15.38 -14.00 4.53
C PRO A 51 14.05 -14.29 3.81
N TYR A 52 13.12 -13.34 3.76
CA TYR A 52 11.79 -13.56 3.20
C TYR A 52 11.80 -13.51 1.67
N ARG A 53 11.13 -14.45 1.03
CA ARG A 53 11.00 -14.52 -0.41
C ARG A 53 9.97 -13.49 -0.90
N MET A 54 10.44 -12.28 -1.14
CA MET A 54 9.65 -11.23 -1.79
C MET A 54 10.29 -10.78 -3.08
N LYS A 55 9.42 -10.39 -4.01
CA LYS A 55 9.77 -9.64 -5.20
C LYS A 55 9.77 -8.15 -4.91
N GLU A 56 10.61 -7.39 -5.60
CA GLU A 56 10.81 -5.95 -5.43
C GLU A 56 10.67 -5.25 -6.77
N ILE A 57 9.94 -4.13 -6.77
CA ILE A 57 9.75 -3.25 -7.91
C ILE A 57 10.06 -1.82 -7.48
N TYR A 58 10.95 -1.15 -8.22
CA TYR A 58 11.24 0.27 -8.03
C TYR A 58 10.36 1.13 -8.92
N LEU A 59 10.03 2.31 -8.40
CA LEU A 59 9.35 3.35 -9.14
C LEU A 59 10.42 4.23 -9.79
N LEU A 60 10.20 4.61 -11.05
CA LEU A 60 11.18 5.33 -11.88
C LEU A 60 10.62 6.66 -12.41
N ASN A 61 11.50 7.66 -12.54
CA ASN A 61 11.20 8.96 -13.13
C ASN A 61 11.52 9.02 -14.64
N ASP A 62 11.37 10.20 -15.26
CA ASP A 62 11.48 10.40 -16.72
C ASP A 62 12.84 10.01 -17.32
N GLU A 63 13.89 9.88 -16.51
CA GLU A 63 15.25 9.49 -16.94
C GLU A 63 15.58 8.02 -16.57
N ASP A 64 14.55 7.20 -16.30
CA ASP A 64 14.68 5.88 -15.65
C ASP A 64 15.45 5.95 -14.32
N GLY A 65 15.45 7.13 -13.70
CA GLY A 65 16.11 7.41 -12.44
C GLY A 65 15.27 6.97 -11.25
N PHE A 66 15.94 6.50 -10.20
CA PHE A 66 15.27 6.04 -8.98
C PHE A 66 14.75 7.19 -8.10
N GLU A 67 15.17 8.43 -8.31
CA GLU A 67 14.74 9.57 -7.49
C GLU A 67 13.33 10.04 -7.86
N VAL A 68 12.32 9.35 -7.30
CA VAL A 68 10.89 9.61 -7.54
C VAL A 68 10.20 10.36 -6.39
N LEU A 69 10.84 10.43 -5.21
CA LEU A 69 10.32 11.13 -4.04
C LEU A 69 11.24 12.30 -3.67
N SER A 70 10.67 13.50 -3.55
CA SER A 70 11.39 14.69 -3.08
C SER A 70 10.89 15.14 -1.71
N TYR A 71 11.82 15.47 -0.83
CA TYR A 71 11.56 16.10 0.46
C TYR A 71 12.63 17.16 0.76
N ASN A 72 12.21 18.42 0.98
CA ASN A 72 13.11 19.56 1.22
C ASN A 72 14.24 19.67 0.18
N GLY A 73 13.94 19.41 -1.10
CA GLY A 73 14.90 19.53 -2.21
C GLY A 73 15.90 18.38 -2.33
N LYS A 74 15.73 17.28 -1.57
CA LYS A 74 16.51 16.05 -1.72
C LYS A 74 15.67 14.96 -2.39
N GLY A 75 16.25 14.25 -3.34
CA GLY A 75 15.67 13.08 -4.00
C GLY A 75 15.87 11.80 -3.20
N TYR A 76 14.91 10.90 -3.31
CA TYR A 76 14.87 9.59 -2.66
C TYR A 76 14.17 8.60 -3.58
N ASN A 77 14.56 7.34 -3.48
CA ASN A 77 13.87 6.26 -4.16
C ASN A 77 12.58 5.83 -3.44
N ALA A 78 11.73 5.13 -4.17
CA ALA A 78 10.56 4.47 -3.64
C ALA A 78 10.41 3.12 -4.32
N PHE A 79 9.95 2.13 -3.56
CA PHE A 79 9.79 0.76 -4.02
C PHE A 79 8.64 0.09 -3.30
N LEU A 80 8.17 -1.00 -3.89
CA LEU A 80 7.22 -1.91 -3.25
C LEU A 80 7.73 -3.34 -3.33
N ASN A 81 7.32 -4.15 -2.37
CA ASN A 81 7.61 -5.58 -2.38
C ASN A 81 6.35 -6.39 -2.24
N VAL A 82 6.30 -7.54 -2.91
CA VAL A 82 5.21 -8.51 -2.83
C VAL A 82 5.73 -9.92 -2.61
N GLY A 83 5.05 -10.71 -1.78
CA GLY A 83 5.41 -12.12 -1.59
C GLY A 83 5.25 -12.62 -0.15
N GLU A 84 6.15 -13.52 0.25
CA GLU A 84 6.16 -14.14 1.58
C GLU A 84 6.57 -13.13 2.65
N TRP A 85 6.03 -13.28 3.87
CA TRP A 85 6.42 -12.47 5.01
C TRP A 85 6.60 -13.32 6.27
N GLY A 86 7.27 -12.77 7.28
CA GLY A 86 7.73 -13.49 8.47
C GLY A 86 6.67 -14.05 9.43
N TYR A 87 5.40 -14.12 9.02
CA TYR A 87 4.36 -14.81 9.76
C TYR A 87 3.35 -15.47 8.80
N SER A 88 2.80 -16.60 9.23
CA SER A 88 1.78 -17.30 8.45
C SER A 88 0.46 -16.54 8.45
N THR A 89 -0.11 -16.36 7.26
CA THR A 89 -1.46 -15.82 7.09
C THR A 89 -2.34 -16.81 6.35
N ARG A 90 -3.61 -16.45 6.14
CA ARG A 90 -4.59 -17.30 5.45
C ARG A 90 -4.27 -17.48 3.95
N LEU A 91 -3.59 -16.50 3.34
CA LEU A 91 -3.21 -16.52 1.92
C LEU A 91 -1.68 -16.55 1.83
N ARG A 92 -1.14 -17.35 0.92
CA ARG A 92 0.31 -17.46 0.70
C ARG A 92 0.80 -16.37 -0.23
N ASP A 93 2.04 -15.93 -0.02
CA ASP A 93 2.75 -14.97 -0.88
C ASP A 93 1.93 -13.70 -1.19
N ALA A 94 1.19 -13.21 -0.20
CA ALA A 94 0.14 -12.20 -0.38
C ALA A 94 0.37 -10.92 0.47
N HIS A 95 1.62 -10.73 0.93
CA HIS A 95 2.02 -9.55 1.68
C HIS A 95 2.54 -8.47 0.73
N ILE A 96 2.23 -7.21 1.01
CA ILE A 96 2.70 -6.04 0.25
C ILE A 96 3.38 -5.09 1.22
N THR A 97 4.65 -4.75 0.97
CA THR A 97 5.34 -3.67 1.69
C THR A 97 5.65 -2.52 0.74
N LEU A 98 5.75 -1.32 1.30
CA LEU A 98 6.22 -0.13 0.60
C LEU A 98 7.36 0.48 1.40
N GLY A 99 8.35 0.98 0.67
CA GLY A 99 9.57 1.53 1.21
C GLY A 99 10.10 2.71 0.41
N SER A 100 11.05 3.40 1.03
CA SER A 100 11.81 4.49 0.44
C SER A 100 13.07 4.71 1.26
N THR A 101 14.17 5.06 0.61
CA THR A 101 15.41 5.53 1.28
C THR A 101 15.20 6.76 2.17
N LYS A 102 14.09 7.51 2.03
CA LYS A 102 13.71 8.57 2.97
C LYS A 102 13.17 8.02 4.30
N PHE A 103 12.55 6.84 4.24
CA PHE A 103 11.79 6.23 5.32
C PHE A 103 12.42 4.89 5.69
N HIS A 104 11.60 3.91 6.08
CA HIS A 104 12.03 2.55 6.33
C HIS A 104 11.53 1.69 5.17
N ASP A 105 12.23 0.61 4.85
CA ASP A 105 11.93 -0.31 3.74
C ASP A 105 10.55 -0.97 3.80
N PHE A 106 9.86 -0.89 4.94
CA PHE A 106 8.49 -1.39 5.12
C PHE A 106 7.62 -0.37 5.87
N CYS A 107 7.79 0.93 5.59
CA CYS A 107 7.08 1.99 6.30
C CYS A 107 5.55 1.93 6.15
N PHE A 108 5.06 1.30 5.08
CA PHE A 108 3.65 0.95 4.94
C PHE A 108 3.50 -0.51 4.48
N GLN A 109 2.46 -1.19 4.97
CA GLN A 109 2.23 -2.61 4.73
C GLN A 109 0.75 -2.89 4.54
N LEU A 110 0.44 -3.78 3.61
CA LEU A 110 -0.86 -4.39 3.41
C LEU A 110 -0.75 -5.91 3.39
N GLU A 111 -1.82 -6.54 3.81
CA GLU A 111 -1.91 -7.98 3.88
C GLU A 111 -3.19 -8.40 3.14
N LEU A 112 -3.05 -8.97 1.93
CA LEU A 112 -4.20 -9.31 1.10
C LEU A 112 -5.08 -10.38 1.75
N SER A 113 -4.57 -11.17 2.71
CA SER A 113 -5.41 -12.08 3.48
C SER A 113 -6.48 -11.38 4.34
N GLN A 114 -6.38 -10.06 4.53
CA GLN A 114 -7.35 -9.20 5.21
C GLN A 114 -8.27 -8.44 4.24
N ALA A 115 -7.99 -8.48 2.93
CA ALA A 115 -8.86 -7.88 1.94
C ALA A 115 -10.21 -8.61 1.91
N ILE A 116 -11.26 -7.83 1.63
CA ILE A 116 -12.63 -8.32 1.57
C ILE A 116 -13.23 -8.01 0.19
N LYS A 117 -14.35 -8.63 -0.13
CA LYS A 117 -15.10 -8.41 -1.35
C LYS A 117 -16.60 -8.42 -1.11
N ASP A 118 -17.33 -7.79 -2.01
CA ASP A 118 -18.78 -7.92 -2.15
C ASP A 118 -19.15 -8.39 -3.56
N GLY A 119 -20.38 -8.15 -4.00
CA GLY A 119 -20.83 -8.53 -5.34
C GLY A 119 -20.09 -7.83 -6.48
N GLU A 120 -19.53 -6.65 -6.24
CA GLU A 120 -19.00 -5.77 -7.29
C GLU A 120 -17.50 -5.49 -7.14
N TYR A 121 -16.98 -5.45 -5.91
CA TYR A 121 -15.63 -4.95 -5.64
C TYR A 121 -14.84 -5.84 -4.69
N ILE A 122 -13.52 -5.75 -4.81
CA ILE A 122 -12.51 -6.16 -3.84
C ILE A 122 -11.94 -4.91 -3.19
N TYR A 123 -11.79 -4.95 -1.87
CA TYR A 123 -11.35 -3.84 -1.02
C TYR A 123 -10.05 -4.22 -0.31
N LEU A 124 -9.00 -3.44 -0.54
CA LEU A 124 -7.76 -3.51 0.21
C LEU A 124 -7.87 -2.53 1.38
N LEU A 125 -7.63 -3.02 2.59
CA LEU A 125 -8.06 -2.35 3.81
C LEU A 125 -6.94 -2.17 4.83
N LYS A 126 -7.07 -1.12 5.67
CA LYS A 126 -6.32 -1.01 6.93
C LYS A 126 -7.28 -0.89 8.11
N ASN A 127 -6.90 -1.51 9.22
CA ASN A 127 -7.68 -1.47 10.44
C ASN A 127 -7.49 -0.12 11.13
N ILE A 128 -8.59 0.58 11.40
CA ILE A 128 -8.59 1.83 12.16
C ILE A 128 -9.29 1.69 13.52
N SER A 129 -9.88 0.54 13.85
CA SER A 129 -10.31 0.30 15.24
C SER A 129 -9.14 0.03 16.19
N ASN A 130 -8.05 -0.52 15.66
CA ASN A 130 -6.89 -0.96 16.44
C ASN A 130 -5.65 -0.12 16.13
N MET A 131 -4.90 0.23 17.18
CA MET A 131 -3.63 0.96 17.05
C MET A 131 -2.41 0.04 16.81
N ALA A 132 -2.60 -1.27 16.95
CA ALA A 132 -1.58 -2.29 16.75
C ALA A 132 -2.20 -3.64 16.34
N GLY A 133 -1.36 -4.54 15.85
CA GLY A 133 -1.78 -5.89 15.42
C GLY A 133 -2.26 -5.93 13.97
N ALA A 134 -2.98 -7.00 13.64
CA ALA A 134 -3.40 -7.32 12.29
C ALA A 134 -4.11 -6.15 11.58
N GLY A 135 -3.51 -5.69 10.48
CA GLY A 135 -4.06 -4.64 9.62
C GLY A 135 -3.91 -3.22 10.14
N ALA A 136 -3.42 -3.03 11.37
CA ALA A 136 -3.26 -1.70 11.95
C ALA A 136 -2.19 -0.87 11.21
N ILE A 137 -2.33 0.45 11.27
CA ILE A 137 -1.35 1.40 10.74
C ILE A 137 -0.38 1.80 11.87
N CYS A 138 0.39 0.85 12.40
CA CYS A 138 1.28 1.08 13.56
C CYS A 138 2.22 2.27 13.37
N ARG A 139 2.69 2.48 12.13
CA ARG A 139 3.60 3.57 11.76
C ARG A 139 3.01 4.97 12.02
N LEU A 140 1.71 5.15 11.87
CA LEU A 140 1.00 6.40 12.15
C LEU A 140 1.20 6.87 13.60
N TYR A 141 1.38 5.92 14.52
CA TYR A 141 1.49 6.16 15.96
C TYR A 141 2.94 6.15 16.48
N LYS A 142 3.94 6.13 15.58
CA LYS A 142 5.36 6.09 15.94
C LYS A 142 5.71 7.27 16.86
N GLY A 143 6.51 7.00 17.89
CA GLY A 143 6.99 8.01 18.84
C GLY A 143 6.01 8.39 19.96
N LEU A 144 4.72 8.07 19.85
CA LEU A 144 3.71 8.50 20.82
C LEU A 144 3.62 7.67 22.11
N LYS A 145 4.26 6.49 22.16
CA LYS A 145 4.27 5.59 23.32
C LYS A 145 2.85 5.37 23.89
N GLY A 146 2.57 5.85 25.10
CA GLY A 146 1.28 5.73 25.79
C GLY A 146 0.30 6.89 25.56
N ASN A 147 0.64 7.90 24.76
CA ASN A 147 -0.25 9.04 24.52
C ASN A 147 -1.43 8.63 23.63
N LYS A 148 -2.55 8.27 24.27
CA LYS A 148 -3.75 7.77 23.59
C LYS A 148 -4.48 8.88 22.82
N GLU A 149 -4.54 10.08 23.38
CA GLU A 149 -5.22 11.22 22.77
C GLU A 149 -4.57 11.58 21.43
N GLU A 150 -3.25 11.73 21.41
CA GLU A 150 -2.53 12.07 20.18
C GLU A 150 -2.62 10.96 19.13
N LYS A 151 -2.69 9.69 19.55
CA LYS A 151 -2.95 8.58 18.60
C LYS A 151 -4.32 8.68 17.97
N LEU A 152 -5.36 9.04 18.73
CA LEU A 152 -6.69 9.26 18.21
C LEU A 152 -6.73 10.46 17.26
N ASN A 153 -6.04 11.55 17.60
CA ASN A 153 -5.92 12.72 16.73
C ASN A 153 -5.26 12.35 15.38
N ARG A 154 -4.12 11.64 15.39
CA ARG A 154 -3.46 11.19 14.16
C ARG A 154 -4.31 10.24 13.34
N GLN A 155 -5.03 9.33 13.99
CA GLN A 155 -5.99 8.44 13.33
C GLN A 155 -7.10 9.23 12.63
N GLN A 156 -7.73 10.15 13.35
CA GLN A 156 -8.79 10.98 12.81
C GLN A 156 -8.28 11.83 11.66
N SER A 157 -7.10 12.43 11.80
CA SER A 157 -6.46 13.20 10.73
C SER A 157 -6.16 12.34 9.50
N PHE A 158 -5.74 11.09 9.66
CA PHE A 158 -5.55 10.17 8.53
C PHE A 158 -6.88 9.85 7.84
N ILE A 159 -7.95 9.61 8.60
CA ILE A 159 -9.29 9.37 8.06
C ILE A 159 -9.80 10.61 7.31
N GLU A 160 -9.58 11.82 7.84
CA GLU A 160 -10.02 13.07 7.21
C GLU A 160 -9.29 13.38 5.91
N HIS A 161 -7.96 13.17 5.86
CA HIS A 161 -7.15 13.53 4.70
C HIS A 161 -7.11 12.44 3.64
N TYR A 162 -7.07 11.17 4.05
CA TYR A 162 -6.98 10.04 3.13
C TYR A 162 -8.30 9.27 2.99
N GLY A 163 -9.08 9.14 4.07
CA GLY A 163 -10.22 8.23 4.18
C GLY A 163 -11.36 8.56 3.23
N LYS A 164 -11.29 8.01 2.03
CA LYS A 164 -12.36 8.07 1.02
C LYS A 164 -13.57 7.24 1.43
N GLU A 165 -13.35 6.12 2.12
CA GLU A 165 -14.38 5.15 2.49
C GLU A 165 -13.97 4.36 3.74
N VAL A 166 -14.92 4.12 4.65
CA VAL A 166 -14.74 3.29 5.84
C VAL A 166 -15.81 2.19 5.86
N ILE A 167 -15.38 0.94 5.98
CA ILE A 167 -16.23 -0.25 6.00
C ILE A 167 -16.21 -0.87 7.40
N ASN A 168 -17.40 -1.11 7.95
CA ASN A 168 -17.53 -1.92 9.15
C ASN A 168 -17.56 -3.41 8.79
N TYR A 169 -16.54 -4.16 9.20
CA TYR A 169 -16.42 -5.60 8.98
C TYR A 169 -15.89 -6.30 10.23
N ASN A 170 -16.59 -7.36 10.65
CA ASN A 170 -16.29 -8.09 11.90
C ASN A 170 -16.21 -7.19 13.14
N LYS A 171 -17.15 -6.24 13.28
CA LYS A 171 -17.25 -5.28 14.39
C LYS A 171 -16.02 -4.37 14.53
N LYS A 172 -15.31 -4.14 13.42
CA LYS A 172 -14.19 -3.21 13.33
C LYS A 172 -14.37 -2.33 12.11
N ASP A 173 -13.86 -1.12 12.22
CA ASP A 173 -13.81 -0.14 11.16
C ASP A 173 -12.50 -0.29 10.41
N TRP A 174 -12.63 -0.35 9.09
CA TRP A 174 -11.55 -0.52 8.15
C TRP A 174 -11.59 0.59 7.13
N ILE A 175 -10.50 1.32 6.99
CA ILE A 175 -10.36 2.32 5.94
C ILE A 175 -9.99 1.62 4.63
N VAL A 176 -10.67 1.98 3.55
CA VAL A 176 -10.36 1.48 2.21
C VAL A 176 -9.12 2.20 1.70
N ILE A 177 -8.07 1.44 1.41
CA ILE A 177 -6.85 1.92 0.77
C ILE A 177 -7.03 1.92 -0.74
N SER A 178 -7.46 0.79 -1.30
CA SER A 178 -7.72 0.67 -2.73
C SER A 178 -8.90 -0.26 -2.97
N LYS A 179 -9.52 -0.11 -4.15
CA LYS A 179 -10.73 -0.82 -4.55
C LYS A 179 -10.57 -1.28 -6.00
N ILE A 180 -10.85 -2.55 -6.25
CA ILE A 180 -10.76 -3.18 -7.57
C ILE A 180 -12.14 -3.69 -7.94
N ARG A 181 -12.64 -3.39 -9.13
CA ARG A 181 -13.88 -3.99 -9.61
C ARG A 181 -13.63 -5.46 -9.91
N ARG A 182 -14.49 -6.34 -9.39
CA ARG A 182 -14.32 -7.79 -9.51
C ARG A 182 -14.39 -8.28 -10.95
N ALA A 183 -15.25 -7.65 -11.75
CA ALA A 183 -15.38 -7.94 -13.16
C ALA A 183 -14.09 -7.65 -13.94
N ASP A 184 -13.24 -6.75 -13.44
CA ASP A 184 -12.06 -6.27 -14.15
C ASP A 184 -10.79 -7.03 -13.73
N LEU A 185 -10.78 -7.69 -12.56
CA LEU A 185 -9.58 -8.33 -12.00
C LEU A 185 -8.92 -9.36 -12.94
N PHE A 186 -9.71 -10.07 -13.73
CA PHE A 186 -9.23 -11.11 -14.64
C PHE A 186 -9.25 -10.69 -16.11
N GLU A 187 -9.53 -9.42 -16.39
CA GLU A 187 -9.56 -8.88 -17.76
C GLU A 187 -8.20 -8.21 -18.03
N GLU A 188 -7.51 -8.66 -19.08
CA GLU A 188 -6.17 -8.17 -19.43
C GLU A 188 -6.17 -6.67 -19.73
N GLU A 189 -7.22 -6.17 -20.38
CA GLU A 189 -7.34 -4.75 -20.74
C GLU A 189 -7.47 -3.83 -19.53
N ALA A 190 -7.86 -4.37 -18.36
CA ALA A 190 -8.02 -3.60 -17.13
C ALA A 190 -6.76 -3.61 -16.25
N GLU A 191 -5.80 -4.50 -16.50
CA GLU A 191 -4.63 -4.70 -15.65
C GLU A 191 -3.83 -3.41 -15.41
N SER A 192 -3.59 -2.63 -16.47
CA SER A 192 -2.82 -1.38 -16.38
C SER A 192 -3.51 -0.33 -15.51
N GLU A 193 -4.84 -0.25 -15.56
CA GLU A 193 -5.62 0.67 -14.72
C GLU A 193 -5.64 0.18 -13.27
N ILE A 194 -5.80 -1.13 -13.04
CA ILE A 194 -5.72 -1.74 -11.70
C ILE A 194 -4.35 -1.46 -11.08
N PHE A 195 -3.27 -1.70 -11.83
CA PHE A 195 -1.91 -1.42 -11.40
C PHE A 195 -1.77 0.05 -11.00
N TYR A 196 -2.14 0.98 -11.89
CA TYR A 196 -2.08 2.41 -11.61
C TYR A 196 -2.82 2.78 -10.31
N GLU A 197 -4.08 2.36 -10.17
CA GLU A 197 -4.89 2.72 -9.02
C GLU A 197 -4.35 2.10 -7.71
N LEU A 198 -3.74 0.92 -7.79
CA LEU A 198 -3.02 0.32 -6.68
C LEU A 198 -1.81 1.18 -6.30
N ILE A 199 -0.86 1.40 -7.20
CA ILE A 199 0.35 2.18 -6.91
C ILE A 199 0.00 3.58 -6.40
N HIS A 200 -0.89 4.29 -7.10
CA HIS A 200 -1.32 5.63 -6.71
C HIS A 200 -1.90 5.63 -5.28
N SER A 201 -2.81 4.70 -4.98
CA SER A 201 -3.48 4.66 -3.67
C SER A 201 -2.55 4.24 -2.53
N LEU A 202 -1.66 3.28 -2.78
CA LEU A 202 -0.69 2.77 -1.81
C LEU A 202 0.33 3.84 -1.42
N PHE A 203 0.95 4.49 -2.41
CA PHE A 203 1.91 5.56 -2.15
C PHE A 203 1.24 6.80 -1.55
N SER A 204 0.02 7.15 -1.98
CA SER A 204 -0.77 8.19 -1.32
C SER A 204 -0.99 7.89 0.16
N ALA A 205 -1.41 6.66 0.50
CA ALA A 205 -1.62 6.26 1.90
C ALA A 205 -0.33 6.33 2.71
N MET A 206 0.76 5.78 2.16
CA MET A 206 2.08 5.79 2.79
C MET A 206 2.54 7.21 3.10
N LEU A 207 2.42 8.13 2.14
CA LEU A 207 2.86 9.52 2.31
C LEU A 207 2.01 10.28 3.33
N TRP A 208 0.69 10.04 3.39
CA TRP A 208 -0.14 10.59 4.47
C TRP A 208 0.27 10.05 5.84
N VAL A 209 0.57 8.75 5.95
CA VAL A 209 1.06 8.15 7.19
C VAL A 209 2.38 8.79 7.64
N GLU A 210 3.34 9.00 6.73
CA GLU A 210 4.60 9.66 7.10
C GLU A 210 4.43 11.17 7.33
N THR A 211 3.49 11.83 6.67
CA THR A 211 3.20 13.27 6.90
C THR A 211 2.59 13.52 8.28
N ILE A 212 1.64 12.67 8.70
CA ILE A 212 0.95 12.79 9.99
C ILE A 212 1.78 12.15 11.12
N GLY A 213 2.49 11.08 10.80
CA GLY A 213 3.24 10.27 11.77
C GLY A 213 4.63 10.80 12.13
N ALA A 214 5.21 11.68 11.30
CA ALA A 214 6.52 12.29 11.50
C ALA A 214 6.61 13.21 12.74
#